data_AF-A0A175WBL3-F1
#
_entry.id   AF-A0A175WBL3-F1
#
_cell.length_a   1.000
_cell.length_b   1.000
_cell.length_c   1.000
_cell.angle_alpha   90.00
_cell.angle_beta   90.00
_cell.angle_gamma   90.00
#
_symmetry.space_group_name_H-M   'P 1'
#
loop_
_entity.id
_entity.type
_entity.pdbx_description
1 polymer ?
#
loop_
_entity_poly.entity_id
_entity_poly.type
_entity_poly.pdbx_seq_one_letter_code
_entity_poly.pdbx_strand_id
1 'polypeptide(L)'
;MATTKRTARVAIRNNQPQPILAVGVKHKYSSVYQHEGEWGIVKPGELTDKTLTVEYNTGLFTTGVDWWGVSWYSEDMKTLYYSNPQNFRGVIENIEKITTPVLVTAGWVASDLANAGATRHSLAHVATIVAGSTTAVLFNSEDTVGLKRHMLVEEDEDELTEIIINEDNTITFKSRSGISETVTATKSM
;
A
#
# COMPACT_ATOMS: atom_id res chain seq x y z
N MET A 1 -21.50 4.36 -25.91
CA MET A 1 -20.46 4.97 -25.06
C MET A 1 -19.29 3.99 -24.99
N ALA A 2 -18.06 4.44 -25.22
CA ALA A 2 -16.91 3.55 -25.42
C ALA A 2 -16.24 3.12 -24.10
N THR A 3 -16.18 4.04 -23.13
CA THR A 3 -15.63 3.85 -21.78
C THR A 3 -16.35 4.80 -20.82
N THR A 4 -16.45 4.41 -19.55
CA THR A 4 -16.98 5.24 -18.45
C THR A 4 -15.93 5.31 -17.35
N LYS A 5 -15.44 6.52 -17.05
CA LYS A 5 -14.54 6.79 -15.93
C LYS A 5 -15.32 6.72 -14.61
N ARG A 6 -14.76 6.06 -13.61
CA ARG A 6 -15.34 5.86 -12.28
C ARG A 6 -14.29 6.09 -11.20
N THR A 7 -14.75 6.23 -9.96
CA THR A 7 -13.92 6.38 -8.77
C THR A 7 -14.26 5.35 -7.71
N ALA A 8 -13.28 4.95 -6.91
CA ALA A 8 -13.48 4.16 -5.69
C ALA A 8 -12.64 4.71 -4.55
N ARG A 9 -13.04 4.45 -3.31
CA ARG A 9 -12.28 4.83 -2.11
C ARG A 9 -11.49 3.62 -1.60
N VAL A 10 -10.30 3.85 -1.06
CA VAL A 10 -9.42 2.79 -0.56
C VAL A 10 -8.99 3.12 0.87
N ALA A 11 -9.13 2.16 1.77
CA ALA A 11 -8.68 2.25 3.15
C ALA A 11 -7.84 1.02 3.55
N ILE A 12 -7.00 1.19 4.56
CA ILE A 12 -6.19 0.11 5.13
C ILE A 12 -6.88 -0.43 6.36
N ARG A 13 -6.95 -1.76 6.46
CA ARG A 13 -7.28 -2.47 7.69
C ARG A 13 -6.06 -3.22 8.19
N ASN A 14 -5.66 -2.96 9.42
CA ASN A 14 -4.61 -3.72 10.07
C ASN A 14 -5.22 -4.85 10.92
N ASN A 15 -5.14 -6.08 10.44
CA ASN A 15 -5.51 -7.27 11.21
C ASN A 15 -4.33 -7.88 11.98
N GLN A 16 -3.13 -7.28 11.95
CA GLN A 16 -2.00 -7.73 12.78
C GLN A 16 -2.29 -7.50 14.28
N PRO A 17 -1.65 -8.28 15.17
CA PRO A 17 -1.73 -8.05 16.61
C PRO A 17 -0.95 -6.80 17.06
N GLN A 18 -0.10 -6.25 16.19
CA GLN A 18 0.74 -5.08 16.46
C GLN A 18 0.44 -3.93 15.49
N PRO A 19 0.74 -2.66 15.88
CA PRO A 19 0.67 -1.55 14.94
C PRO A 19 1.58 -1.79 13.72
N ILE A 20 1.12 -1.35 12.55
CA ILE A 20 1.95 -1.24 11.36
C ILE A 20 2.23 0.23 11.08
N LEU A 21 3.40 0.51 10.55
CA LEU A 21 3.85 1.87 10.26
C LEU A 21 4.13 2.06 8.78
N ALA A 22 4.14 3.34 8.38
CA ALA A 22 4.56 3.79 7.07
C ALA A 22 3.90 2.97 5.94
N VAL A 23 2.58 2.81 6.03
CA VAL A 23 1.81 2.04 5.04
C VAL A 23 1.72 2.86 3.77
N GLY A 24 2.14 2.27 2.66
CA GLY A 24 2.09 2.86 1.33
C GLY A 24 1.33 1.96 0.37
N VAL A 25 0.52 2.57 -0.49
CA VAL A 25 -0.25 1.91 -1.54
C VAL A 25 -0.01 2.60 -2.87
N LYS A 26 0.33 1.82 -3.89
CA LYS A 26 0.32 2.22 -5.30
C LYS A 26 -0.86 1.57 -6.00
N HIS A 27 -1.66 2.35 -6.70
CA HIS A 27 -2.66 1.87 -7.65
C HIS A 27 -2.32 2.35 -9.06
N LYS A 28 -2.48 1.47 -10.04
CA LYS A 28 -2.33 1.77 -11.47
C LYS A 28 -3.49 1.14 -12.22
N TYR A 29 -4.32 1.95 -12.87
CA TYR A 29 -5.25 1.49 -13.90
C TYR A 29 -4.50 1.43 -15.24
N SER A 30 -3.87 0.29 -15.51
CA SER A 30 -2.88 0.12 -16.58
C SER A 30 -1.91 1.31 -16.64
N SER A 31 -1.77 1.96 -17.80
CA SER A 31 -0.96 3.17 -18.00
C SER A 31 -1.77 4.47 -18.00
N VAL A 32 -3.06 4.44 -17.61
CA VAL A 32 -3.98 5.57 -17.77
C VAL A 32 -4.07 6.42 -16.50
N TYR A 33 -4.30 5.77 -15.35
CA TYR A 33 -4.42 6.45 -14.05
C TYR A 33 -3.44 5.81 -13.07
N GLN A 34 -2.81 6.65 -12.25
CA GLN A 34 -1.92 6.20 -11.19
C GLN A 34 -2.16 7.03 -9.94
N HIS A 35 -2.23 6.35 -8.79
CA HIS A 35 -2.50 6.98 -7.51
C HIS A 35 -1.61 6.38 -6.42
N GLU A 36 -1.28 7.20 -5.44
CA GLU A 36 -0.49 6.80 -4.28
C GLU A 36 -1.20 7.25 -3.01
N GLY A 37 -1.25 6.35 -2.02
CA GLY A 37 -1.81 6.59 -0.71
C GLY A 37 -0.80 6.23 0.38
N GLU A 38 -0.77 7.04 1.43
CA GLU A 38 0.18 6.90 2.53
C GLU A 38 -0.51 7.07 3.88
N TRP A 39 -0.16 6.22 4.84
CA TRP A 39 -0.66 6.25 6.21
C TRP A 39 0.49 6.07 7.19
N GLY A 40 0.52 6.89 8.24
CA GLY A 40 1.62 6.92 9.21
C GLY A 40 1.64 5.70 10.14
N ILE A 41 0.61 5.54 10.97
CA ILE A 41 0.45 4.44 11.93
C ILE A 41 -0.95 3.90 11.78
N VAL A 42 -1.10 2.58 11.69
CA VAL A 42 -2.40 1.89 11.68
C VAL A 42 -2.40 0.88 12.82
N LYS A 43 -3.25 1.08 13.83
CA LYS A 43 -3.29 0.25 15.05
C LYS A 43 -3.92 -1.13 14.77
N PRO A 44 -3.68 -2.12 15.63
CA PRO A 44 -4.39 -3.39 15.57
C PRO A 44 -5.91 -3.21 15.52
N GLY A 45 -6.56 -3.85 14.54
CA GLY A 45 -8.00 -3.79 14.30
C GLY A 45 -8.51 -2.49 13.67
N GLU A 46 -7.65 -1.49 13.46
CA GLU A 46 -8.04 -0.20 12.89
C GLU A 46 -8.34 -0.33 11.40
N LEU A 47 -9.46 0.26 10.98
CA LEU A 47 -9.72 0.65 9.60
C LEU A 47 -9.47 2.16 9.51
N THR A 48 -8.60 2.59 8.61
CA THR A 48 -8.19 4.00 8.52
C THR A 48 -9.33 4.91 8.08
N ASP A 49 -9.52 6.04 8.77
CA ASP A 49 -10.50 7.07 8.37
C ASP A 49 -10.10 7.80 7.08
N LYS A 50 -8.79 8.04 6.90
CA LYS A 50 -8.24 8.60 5.65
C LYS A 50 -8.39 7.57 4.54
N THR A 51 -9.02 7.98 3.44
CA THR A 51 -9.11 7.16 2.22
C THR A 51 -8.27 7.73 1.08
N LEU A 52 -7.72 6.86 0.25
CA LEU A 52 -7.22 7.19 -1.09
C LEU A 52 -8.38 7.10 -2.09
N THR A 53 -8.55 8.08 -2.97
CA THR A 53 -9.48 7.98 -4.11
C THR A 53 -8.70 7.51 -5.34
N VAL A 54 -9.19 6.46 -5.99
CA VAL A 54 -8.58 5.91 -7.21
C VAL A 54 -9.54 6.01 -8.39
N GLU A 55 -8.98 6.19 -9.58
CA GLU A 55 -9.73 6.31 -10.84
C GLU A 55 -9.52 5.07 -11.71
N TYR A 56 -10.60 4.60 -12.32
CA TYR A 56 -10.59 3.44 -13.23
C TYR A 56 -11.61 3.61 -14.34
N ASN A 57 -11.46 2.86 -15.43
CA ASN A 57 -12.45 2.84 -16.51
C ASN A 57 -13.23 1.51 -16.50
N THR A 58 -14.50 1.60 -16.86
CA THR A 58 -15.38 0.46 -17.15
C THR A 58 -16.00 0.62 -18.54
N GLY A 59 -16.59 -0.45 -19.08
CA GLY A 59 -17.30 -0.43 -20.36
C GLY A 59 -16.86 -1.53 -21.31
N LEU A 60 -17.61 -1.71 -22.41
CA LEU A 60 -17.44 -2.84 -23.31
C LEU A 60 -16.07 -2.91 -24.01
N PHE A 61 -15.38 -1.77 -24.16
CA PHE A 61 -14.10 -1.68 -24.86
C PHE A 61 -12.92 -1.41 -23.91
N THR A 62 -13.12 -1.49 -22.59
CA THR A 62 -11.99 -1.33 -21.66
C THR A 62 -11.13 -2.58 -21.64
N THR A 63 -9.84 -2.41 -21.90
CA THR A 63 -8.80 -3.44 -21.71
C THR A 63 -7.92 -3.15 -20.49
N GLY A 64 -8.24 -2.07 -19.75
CA GLY A 64 -7.48 -1.65 -18.59
C GLY A 64 -7.68 -2.59 -17.39
N VAL A 65 -6.65 -2.67 -16.55
CA VAL A 65 -6.62 -3.54 -15.38
C VAL A 65 -6.12 -2.73 -14.19
N ASP A 66 -6.75 -2.93 -13.04
CA ASP A 66 -6.34 -2.36 -11.76
C ASP A 66 -5.22 -3.20 -11.12
N TRP A 67 -4.06 -2.57 -10.98
CA TRP A 67 -2.85 -3.14 -10.41
C TRP A 67 -2.50 -2.43 -9.10
N TRP A 68 -2.15 -3.21 -8.08
CA TRP A 68 -1.97 -2.74 -6.72
C TRP A 68 -0.63 -3.18 -6.12
N GLY A 69 0.07 -2.25 -5.48
CA GLY A 69 1.26 -2.51 -4.67
C GLY A 69 1.02 -1.99 -3.25
N VAL A 70 1.45 -2.75 -2.25
CA VAL A 70 1.29 -2.38 -0.84
C VAL A 70 2.60 -2.63 -0.12
N SER A 71 3.01 -1.71 0.75
CA SER A 71 4.17 -1.88 1.64
C SER A 71 3.92 -1.28 3.01
N TRP A 72 4.56 -1.80 4.04
CA TRP A 72 4.52 -1.26 5.41
C TRP A 72 5.73 -1.74 6.21
N TYR A 73 5.91 -1.17 7.40
CA TYR A 73 6.96 -1.54 8.34
C TYR A 73 6.37 -2.19 9.59
N SER A 74 7.15 -3.07 10.21
CA SER A 74 6.94 -3.52 11.59
C SER A 74 6.94 -2.35 12.56
N GLU A 75 6.37 -2.55 13.76
CA GLU A 75 6.33 -1.53 14.81
C GLU A 75 7.71 -0.92 15.11
N ASP A 76 8.75 -1.75 15.13
CA ASP A 76 10.13 -1.34 15.40
C ASP A 76 10.88 -0.78 14.18
N MET A 77 10.20 -0.65 13.03
CA MET A 77 10.75 -0.21 11.74
C MET A 77 11.90 -1.08 11.18
N LYS A 78 12.17 -2.26 11.76
CA LYS A 78 13.28 -3.14 11.33
C LYS A 78 12.93 -4.08 10.21
N THR A 79 11.64 -4.28 9.94
CA THR A 79 11.19 -5.19 8.88
C THR A 79 10.27 -4.42 7.95
N LEU A 80 10.69 -4.28 6.69
CA LEU A 80 9.84 -3.85 5.59
C LEU A 80 9.06 -5.06 5.07
N TYR A 81 7.75 -4.93 4.96
CA TYR A 81 6.83 -5.86 4.34
C TYR A 81 6.30 -5.26 3.03
N TYR A 82 6.05 -6.10 2.04
CA TYR A 82 5.49 -5.68 0.77
C TYR A 82 4.70 -6.79 0.07
N SER A 83 3.72 -6.40 -0.74
CA SER A 83 2.90 -7.32 -1.56
C SER A 83 3.75 -8.05 -2.59
N ASN A 84 3.57 -9.37 -2.69
CA ASN A 84 4.35 -10.25 -3.54
C ASN A 84 3.46 -11.35 -4.17
N PRO A 85 2.73 -11.05 -5.26
CA PRO A 85 1.81 -12.02 -5.86
C PRO A 85 2.45 -13.22 -6.56
N GLN A 86 3.75 -13.16 -6.90
CA GLN A 86 4.40 -14.18 -7.75
C GLN A 86 5.89 -14.42 -7.41
N ASN A 87 6.29 -14.45 -6.13
CA ASN A 87 7.69 -14.64 -5.70
C ASN A 87 8.67 -13.69 -6.42
N PHE A 88 8.36 -12.42 -6.25
CA PHE A 88 8.68 -11.27 -7.06
C PHE A 88 10.17 -10.94 -7.17
N ARG A 89 10.87 -11.46 -8.19
CA ARG A 89 12.30 -11.13 -8.41
C ARG A 89 12.55 -9.65 -8.73
N GLY A 90 11.67 -8.98 -9.48
CA GLY A 90 11.90 -7.59 -9.94
C GLY A 90 11.91 -6.54 -8.82
N VAL A 91 11.16 -6.76 -7.74
CA VAL A 91 11.12 -5.84 -6.57
C VAL A 91 12.37 -6.01 -5.72
N ILE A 92 13.04 -7.18 -5.74
CA ILE A 92 14.31 -7.37 -5.01
C ILE A 92 15.35 -6.34 -5.49
N GLU A 93 15.45 -6.10 -6.80
CA GLU A 93 16.34 -5.08 -7.35
C GLU A 93 15.97 -3.66 -6.90
N ASN A 94 14.67 -3.37 -6.72
CA ASN A 94 14.22 -2.07 -6.23
C ASN A 94 14.42 -1.92 -4.71
N ILE A 95 14.37 -3.01 -3.95
CA ILE A 95 14.64 -2.99 -2.51
C ILE A 95 16.09 -2.58 -2.23
N GLU A 96 17.05 -3.01 -3.05
CA GLU A 96 18.45 -2.56 -2.93
C GLU A 96 18.61 -1.06 -3.21
N LYS A 97 17.65 -0.43 -3.89
CA LYS A 97 17.62 1.01 -4.14
C LYS A 97 16.97 1.80 -3.01
N ILE A 98 16.48 1.17 -1.94
CA ILE A 98 15.99 1.90 -0.77
C ILE A 98 17.17 2.69 -0.22
N THR A 99 17.10 3.99 -0.45
CA THR A 99 18.25 4.87 -0.30
C THR A 99 18.55 5.14 1.18
N THR A 100 19.80 5.50 1.49
CA THR A 100 20.20 5.94 2.83
C THR A 100 19.26 6.99 3.44
N PRO A 101 18.74 8.00 2.71
CA PRO A 101 17.71 8.90 3.24
C PRO A 101 16.44 8.21 3.76
N VAL A 102 15.94 7.18 3.09
CA VAL A 102 14.77 6.42 3.56
C VAL A 102 15.12 5.68 4.85
N LEU A 103 16.29 5.04 4.88
CA LEU A 103 16.81 4.34 6.06
C LEU A 103 17.01 5.30 7.25
N VAL A 104 17.58 6.48 7.02
CA VAL A 104 17.79 7.52 8.03
C VAL A 104 16.45 7.99 8.58
N THR A 105 15.48 8.29 7.71
CA THR A 105 14.14 8.74 8.12
C THR A 105 13.42 7.66 8.92
N ALA A 106 13.51 6.39 8.50
CA ALA A 106 12.99 5.26 9.27
C ALA A 106 13.69 5.10 10.63
N GLY A 107 15.01 5.34 10.69
CA GLY A 107 15.78 5.34 11.94
C GLY A 107 15.31 6.42 12.93
N TRP A 108 14.92 7.60 12.45
CA TRP A 108 14.30 8.64 13.29
C TRP A 108 12.94 8.20 13.86
N VAL A 109 12.11 7.52 13.05
CA VAL A 109 10.85 6.95 13.55
C VAL A 109 11.13 5.92 14.65
N ALA A 110 12.09 5.03 14.44
CA ALA A 110 12.46 4.01 15.41
C ALA A 110 12.99 4.61 16.73
N SER A 111 13.82 5.65 16.66
CA SER A 111 14.35 6.32 17.86
C SER A 111 13.27 7.08 18.62
N ASP A 112 12.36 7.75 17.92
CA ASP A 112 11.22 8.44 18.52
C ASP A 112 10.20 7.46 19.13
N LEU A 113 10.01 6.28 18.55
CA LEU A 113 9.19 5.22 19.15
C LEU A 113 9.81 4.67 20.44
N ALA A 114 11.14 4.54 20.47
CA ALA A 114 11.86 4.10 21.65
C ALA A 114 11.87 5.17 22.77
N ASN A 115 11.80 6.44 22.41
CA ASN A 115 11.76 7.56 23.35
C ASN A 115 10.31 7.96 23.67
N ALA A 116 9.82 7.65 24.86
CA ALA A 116 8.45 7.98 25.33
C ALA A 116 8.06 9.48 25.31
N GLY A 117 8.94 10.38 24.84
CA GLY A 117 8.72 11.83 24.72
C GLY A 117 8.19 12.30 23.37
N ALA A 118 8.22 11.48 22.31
CA ALA A 118 7.67 11.89 21.01
C ALA A 118 6.13 11.87 21.05
N THR A 119 5.51 12.95 20.56
CA THR A 119 4.05 12.95 20.39
C THR A 119 3.68 11.98 19.27
N ARG A 120 2.57 11.24 19.41
CA ARG A 120 2.08 10.33 18.36
C ARG A 120 1.88 11.02 17.00
N HIS A 121 1.59 12.32 17.00
CA HIS A 121 1.43 13.12 15.79
C HIS A 121 2.73 13.30 15.00
N SER A 122 3.87 13.56 15.66
CA SER A 122 5.17 13.68 14.97
C SER A 122 5.59 12.35 14.37
N LEU A 123 5.41 11.26 15.13
CA LEU A 123 5.67 9.89 14.66
C LEU A 123 4.86 9.53 13.40
N ALA A 124 3.55 9.79 13.41
CA ALA A 124 2.70 9.50 12.27
C ALA A 124 3.07 10.33 11.02
N HIS A 125 3.50 11.58 11.20
CA HIS A 125 3.94 12.42 10.09
C HIS A 125 5.24 11.89 9.45
N VAL A 126 6.25 11.57 10.27
CA VAL A 126 7.52 11.03 9.74
C VAL A 126 7.31 9.66 9.09
N ALA A 127 6.49 8.79 9.70
CA ALA A 127 6.14 7.50 9.09
C ALA A 127 5.43 7.66 7.74
N THR A 128 4.60 8.69 7.57
CA THR A 128 3.96 9.01 6.27
C THR A 128 5.03 9.36 5.21
N ILE A 129 6.04 10.17 5.56
CA ILE A 129 7.16 10.49 4.65
C ILE A 129 7.94 9.23 4.24
N VAL A 130 8.17 8.32 5.18
CA VAL A 130 8.80 7.01 4.89
C VAL A 130 7.94 6.21 3.94
N ALA A 131 6.61 6.16 4.17
CA ALA A 131 5.67 5.43 3.31
C ALA A 131 5.77 5.87 1.85
N GLY A 132 5.72 7.19 1.59
CA GLY A 132 5.80 7.73 0.24
C GLY A 132 7.13 7.43 -0.45
N SER A 133 8.22 7.67 0.27
CA SER A 133 9.57 7.43 -0.27
C SER A 133 9.80 5.96 -0.60
N THR A 134 9.36 5.05 0.28
CA THR A 134 9.45 3.60 0.05
C THR A 134 8.55 3.16 -1.11
N THR A 135 7.30 3.64 -1.14
CA THR A 135 6.33 3.35 -2.23
C THR A 135 6.89 3.75 -3.59
N ALA A 136 7.47 4.95 -3.69
CA ALA A 136 8.08 5.45 -4.91
C ALA A 136 9.27 4.59 -5.35
N VAL A 137 10.10 4.10 -4.43
CA VAL A 137 11.22 3.22 -4.79
C VAL A 137 10.72 1.84 -5.24
N LEU A 138 9.75 1.26 -4.54
CA LEU A 138 9.29 -0.10 -4.81
C LEU A 138 8.44 -0.20 -6.08
N PHE A 139 7.53 0.75 -6.30
CA PHE A 139 6.41 0.60 -7.24
C PHE A 139 6.32 1.66 -8.34
N ASN A 140 7.27 2.60 -8.44
CA ASN A 140 7.23 3.67 -9.46
C ASN A 140 7.83 3.26 -10.82
N SER A 141 7.90 1.97 -11.12
CA SER A 141 8.20 1.52 -12.50
C SER A 141 6.95 1.68 -13.37
N GLU A 142 7.14 1.91 -14.67
CA GLU A 142 6.03 1.91 -15.65
C GLU A 142 5.40 0.53 -15.81
N ASP A 143 6.13 -0.53 -15.45
CA ASP A 143 5.64 -1.91 -15.46
C ASP A 143 4.58 -2.16 -14.36
N THR A 144 3.77 -3.19 -14.55
CA THR A 144 2.84 -3.73 -13.55
C THR A 144 3.34 -5.05 -12.98
N VAL A 145 4.48 -5.54 -13.48
CA VAL A 145 5.33 -6.58 -12.88
C VAL A 145 5.66 -6.10 -11.46
N GLY A 146 4.94 -6.65 -10.49
CA GLY A 146 5.10 -6.33 -9.06
C GLY A 146 3.79 -6.41 -8.32
N LEU A 147 2.76 -6.06 -9.08
CA LEU A 147 1.53 -5.60 -8.54
C LEU A 147 0.50 -6.72 -8.59
N LYS A 148 -0.32 -6.77 -7.55
CA LYS A 148 -1.46 -7.65 -7.48
C LYS A 148 -2.56 -7.07 -8.35
N ARG A 149 -3.12 -7.87 -9.25
CA ARG A 149 -4.37 -7.54 -9.95
C ARG A 149 -5.56 -7.67 -9.00
N HIS A 150 -6.35 -6.62 -8.88
CA HIS A 150 -7.68 -6.61 -8.23
C HIS A 150 -8.57 -5.63 -8.97
N MET A 151 -9.47 -6.14 -9.83
CA MET A 151 -10.29 -5.30 -10.71
C MET A 151 -11.34 -4.52 -9.93
N LEU A 152 -11.52 -3.25 -10.30
CA LEU A 152 -12.68 -2.47 -9.93
C LEU A 152 -13.68 -2.45 -11.08
N VAL A 153 -14.96 -2.55 -10.77
CA VAL A 153 -16.06 -2.56 -11.75
C VAL A 153 -17.13 -1.54 -11.38
N GLU A 154 -18.21 -1.48 -12.15
CA GLU A 154 -19.27 -0.50 -11.93
C GLU A 154 -19.93 -0.58 -10.55
N GLU A 155 -19.95 -1.78 -9.94
CA GLU A 155 -20.46 -1.99 -8.59
C GLU A 155 -19.59 -1.33 -7.51
N ASP A 156 -18.32 -1.02 -7.79
CA ASP A 156 -17.38 -0.44 -6.82
C ASP A 156 -17.35 1.10 -6.86
N GLU A 157 -18.18 1.72 -7.70
CA GLU A 157 -18.23 3.17 -7.85
C GLU A 157 -18.61 3.86 -6.53
N ASP A 158 -17.75 4.75 -6.07
CA ASP A 158 -17.82 5.50 -4.80
C ASP A 158 -17.85 4.64 -3.52
N GLU A 159 -17.75 3.32 -3.69
CA GLU A 159 -17.69 2.35 -2.61
C GLU A 159 -16.29 2.27 -2.00
N LEU A 160 -16.23 1.65 -0.82
CA LEU A 160 -14.98 1.40 -0.13
C LEU A 160 -14.39 0.05 -0.54
N THR A 161 -13.18 0.09 -1.08
CA THR A 161 -12.28 -1.06 -1.18
C THR A 161 -11.38 -1.09 0.06
N GLU A 162 -11.43 -2.19 0.81
CA GLU A 162 -10.55 -2.44 1.96
C GLU A 162 -9.31 -3.22 1.49
N ILE A 163 -8.12 -2.71 1.83
CA ILE A 163 -6.87 -3.47 1.75
C ILE A 163 -6.57 -3.95 3.17
N ILE A 164 -6.70 -5.25 3.39
CA ILE A 164 -6.60 -5.88 4.70
C ILE A 164 -5.26 -6.60 4.82
N ILE A 165 -4.46 -6.23 5.82
CA ILE A 165 -3.16 -6.82 6.11
C ILE A 165 -3.33 -7.87 7.23
N ASN A 166 -3.25 -9.16 6.88
CA ASN A 166 -3.62 -10.30 7.74
C ASN A 166 -2.43 -10.93 8.48
N GLU A 167 -2.68 -11.46 9.69
CA GLU A 167 -1.64 -12.05 10.57
C GLU A 167 -0.87 -13.21 9.92
N ASP A 168 -1.48 -13.88 8.95
CA ASP A 168 -0.94 -15.05 8.23
C ASP A 168 -0.04 -14.69 7.04
N ASN A 169 0.48 -13.46 7.00
CA ASN A 169 1.33 -12.93 5.93
C ASN A 169 0.62 -12.79 4.57
N THR A 170 -0.70 -12.73 4.56
CA THR A 170 -1.51 -12.43 3.36
C THR A 170 -2.01 -10.99 3.33
N ILE A 171 -2.37 -10.51 2.15
CA ILE A 171 -3.09 -9.27 1.93
C ILE A 171 -4.36 -9.57 1.16
N THR A 172 -5.50 -9.16 1.69
CA THR A 172 -6.80 -9.29 1.06
C THR A 172 -7.24 -7.94 0.50
N PHE A 173 -7.55 -7.89 -0.80
CA PHE A 173 -8.22 -6.77 -1.44
C PHE A 173 -9.71 -7.10 -1.50
N LYS A 174 -10.52 -6.29 -0.84
CA LYS A 174 -11.97 -6.52 -0.73
C LYS A 174 -12.70 -5.29 -1.23
N SER A 175 -13.35 -5.42 -2.38
CA SER A 175 -14.28 -4.42 -2.93
C SER A 175 -15.70 -4.95 -2.87
N ARG A 176 -16.69 -4.16 -3.31
CA ARG A 176 -18.09 -4.60 -3.35
C ARG A 176 -18.28 -5.73 -4.35
N SER A 177 -17.58 -5.66 -5.48
CA SER A 177 -17.63 -6.62 -6.58
C SER A 177 -16.88 -7.93 -6.34
N GLY A 178 -16.00 -8.00 -5.34
CA GLY A 178 -15.27 -9.24 -5.06
C GLY A 178 -14.05 -9.10 -4.16
N ILE A 179 -13.38 -10.23 -4.01
CA ILE A 179 -12.19 -10.39 -3.18
C ILE A 179 -11.05 -10.95 -4.02
N SER A 180 -9.84 -10.45 -3.83
CA SER A 180 -8.63 -11.09 -4.31
C SER A 180 -7.53 -11.07 -3.25
N GLU A 181 -6.61 -12.02 -3.32
CA GLU A 181 -5.60 -12.21 -2.28
C GLU A 181 -4.19 -12.34 -2.85
N THR A 182 -3.22 -11.96 -2.04
CA THR A 182 -1.79 -12.13 -2.32
C THR A 182 -1.03 -12.42 -1.04
N VAL A 183 0.23 -12.81 -1.17
CA VAL A 183 1.14 -13.03 -0.05
C VAL A 183 2.09 -11.85 0.10
N THR A 184 2.74 -11.77 1.25
CA THR A 184 3.78 -10.78 1.54
C THR A 184 5.17 -11.36 1.36
N ALA A 185 6.14 -10.50 1.11
CA ALA A 185 7.55 -10.77 1.36
C ALA A 185 8.11 -9.71 2.32
N THR A 186 9.29 -10.00 2.87
CA THR A 186 9.91 -9.17 3.89
C THR A 186 11.37 -8.88 3.59
N LYS A 187 11.85 -7.75 4.11
CA LYS A 187 13.25 -7.36 4.12
C LYS A 187 13.61 -6.80 5.50
N SER A 188 14.62 -7.37 6.13
CA SER A 188 15.23 -6.78 7.32
C SER A 188 16.07 -5.56 6.93
N MET A 189 15.95 -4.51 7.74
CA MET A 189 16.57 -3.20 7.60
C MET A 189 17.76 -3.02 8.54
#